data_AF-A0A378R049-F1
#
_entry.id   AF-A0A378R049-F1
#
_cell.length_a   1.000
_cell.length_b   1.000
_cell.length_c   1.000
_cell.angle_alpha   90.00
_cell.angle_beta   90.00
_cell.angle_gamma   90.00
#
_symmetry.space_group_name_H-M   'P 1'
#
loop_
_entity.id
_entity.type
_entity.pdbx_description
1 polymer ?
#
loop_
_entity_poly.entity_id
_entity_poly.type
_entity_poly.pdbx_seq_one_letter_code
_entity_poly.pdbx_strand_id
1 'polypeptide(L)' 'MDTIDKANADYERWLNGKIKQRQTTPANDITECLDCGEPIGEKRKQAVPYAVRCVACVACQSEFERGK' A
#
# COMPACT_ATOMS: atom_id res chain seq x y z
N MET A 1 -28.49 4.75 24.95
CA MET A 1 -27.30 4.18 24.30
C MET A 1 -26.95 2.94 25.10
N ASP A 2 -27.16 1.77 24.51
CA ASP A 2 -26.90 0.49 25.17
C ASP A 2 -25.44 0.04 24.99
N THR A 3 -25.13 -1.15 25.50
CA THR A 3 -23.78 -1.72 25.39
C THR A 3 -23.37 -2.03 23.96
N ILE A 4 -24.34 -2.30 23.08
CA ILE A 4 -24.11 -2.60 21.66
C ILE A 4 -23.81 -1.31 20.91
N ASP A 5 -24.58 -0.25 21.16
CA ASP A 5 -24.35 1.08 20.58
C ASP A 5 -22.93 1.58 20.87
N LYS A 6 -22.47 1.40 22.12
CA LYS A 6 -21.12 1.82 22.52
C LYS A 6 -20.02 1.00 21.83
N ALA A 7 -20.19 -0.31 21.75
CA ALA A 7 -19.23 -1.20 21.09
C ALA A 7 -19.09 -0.87 19.59
N ASN A 8 -20.20 -0.56 18.92
CA ASN A 8 -20.18 -0.17 17.51
C ASN A 8 -19.44 1.16 17.30
N ALA A 9 -19.72 2.17 18.12
CA ALA A 9 -19.04 3.46 18.02
C ALA A 9 -17.51 3.36 18.26
N ASP A 10 -17.08 2.51 19.19
CA ASP A 10 -15.66 2.25 19.45
C ASP A 10 -15.00 1.52 18.27
N TYR A 11 -15.68 0.52 17.70
CA TYR A 11 -15.21 -0.19 16.51
C TYR A 11 -15.08 0.74 15.29
N GLU A 12 -16.08 1.58 15.03
CA GLU A 12 -16.05 2.55 13.94
C GLU A 12 -14.91 3.54 14.11
N ARG A 13 -14.69 4.05 15.32
CA ARG A 13 -13.56 4.94 15.62
C ARG A 13 -12.22 4.25 15.34
N TRP A 14 -12.07 3.01 15.79
CA TRP A 14 -10.85 2.23 15.56
C TRP A 14 -10.60 1.95 14.07
N LEU A 15 -11.64 1.48 13.35
CA LEU A 15 -11.57 1.17 11.92
C LEU A 15 -11.21 2.42 11.11
N ASN A 16 -11.86 3.55 11.40
CA ASN A 16 -11.57 4.82 10.74
C ASN A 16 -10.13 5.29 11.00
N GLY A 17 -9.60 5.06 12.20
CA GLY A 17 -8.19 5.30 12.51
C GLY A 17 -7.24 4.48 11.64
N LYS A 18 -7.54 3.19 11.45
CA LYS A 18 -6.74 2.29 10.60
C LYS A 18 -6.81 2.64 9.12
N ILE A 19 -7.99 3.04 8.63
CA ILE A 19 -8.16 3.48 7.24
C ILE A 19 -7.30 4.72 6.97
N LYS A 20 -7.33 5.71 7.87
CA LYS A 20 -6.52 6.92 7.73
C LYS A 20 -5.02 6.63 7.68
N GLN A 21 -4.53 5.69 8.49
CA GLN A 21 -3.11 5.28 8.48
C GLN A 21 -2.68 4.65 7.15
N ARG A 22 -3.59 3.98 6.43
CA ARG A 22 -3.29 3.32 5.16
C ARG A 22 -3.22 4.27 3.96
N GLN A 23 -3.77 5.48 4.09
CA GLN A 23 -3.97 6.40 2.96
C GLN A 23 -2.76 7.28 2.63
N THR A 24 -1.73 7.33 3.48
CA THR A 24 -0.66 8.33 3.34
C THR A 24 0.70 7.69 3.25
N THR A 25 1.01 7.06 2.12
CA THR A 25 2.41 6.79 1.76
C THR A 25 2.88 7.95 0.88
N PRO A 26 3.83 8.79 1.34
CA PRO A 26 4.32 9.93 0.57
C PRO A 26 5.07 9.46 -0.68
N ALA A 27 5.05 10.28 -1.74
CA ALA A 27 5.88 10.06 -2.92
C ALA A 27 7.36 10.02 -2.55
N ASN A 28 8.17 9.35 -3.37
CA ASN A 28 9.62 9.30 -3.21
C ASN A 28 10.35 9.48 -4.55
N ASP A 29 11.63 9.85 -4.45
CA ASP A 29 12.51 10.15 -5.58
C ASP A 29 13.24 8.91 -6.13
N ILE A 30 12.88 7.70 -5.68
CA ILE A 30 13.55 6.47 -6.12
C ILE A 30 13.16 6.18 -7.56
N THR A 31 14.10 6.27 -8.50
CA THR A 31 13.86 6.04 -9.94
C THR A 31 14.27 4.64 -10.40
N GLU A 32 15.03 3.90 -9.60
CA GLU A 32 15.58 2.58 -9.93
C GLU A 32 14.96 1.50 -9.04
N CYS A 33 14.75 0.32 -9.62
CA CYS A 33 14.18 -0.82 -8.90
C CYS A 33 15.18 -1.36 -7.89
N LEU A 34 14.79 -1.46 -6.62
CA LEU A 34 15.66 -2.00 -5.56
C LEU A 34 16.04 -3.48 -5.75
N ASP A 35 15.26 -4.23 -6.54
CA ASP A 35 15.49 -5.67 -6.74
C ASP A 35 16.40 -5.97 -7.94
N CYS A 36 16.26 -5.21 -9.04
CA CYS A 36 16.92 -5.52 -10.31
C CYS A 36 17.74 -4.36 -10.91
N GLY A 37 17.74 -3.17 -10.29
CA GLY A 37 18.47 -1.99 -10.77
C GLY A 37 17.84 -1.29 -11.99
N GLU A 38 16.88 -1.92 -12.67
CA GLU A 38 16.21 -1.32 -13.83
C GLU A 38 15.34 -0.11 -13.45
N PRO A 39 15.16 0.88 -14.33
CA PRO A 39 14.33 2.04 -14.05
C PRO A 39 12.87 1.67 -13.76
N ILE A 40 12.27 2.31 -12.76
CA ILE A 40 10.84 2.20 -12.45
C ILE A 40 10.07 3.00 -13.50
N GLY A 41 9.33 2.32 -14.37
CA GLY A 41 8.60 2.97 -15.46
C GLY A 41 7.68 4.10 -15.00
N GLU A 42 7.65 5.19 -15.78
CA GLU A 42 6.94 6.43 -15.43
C GLU A 42 5.46 6.22 -15.11
N LYS A 43 4.77 5.37 -15.90
CA LYS A 43 3.35 5.03 -15.65
C LYS A 43 3.14 4.43 -14.26
N ARG A 44 4.11 3.67 -13.75
CA ARG A 44 4.05 3.09 -12.40
C ARG A 44 4.27 4.15 -11.33
N LYS A 45 5.19 5.09 -11.53
CA LYS A 45 5.38 6.22 -10.61
C LYS A 45 4.21 7.20 -10.61
N GLN A 46 3.59 7.43 -11.76
CA GLN A 46 2.36 8.24 -11.85
C GLN A 46 1.20 7.59 -11.10
N ALA A 47 1.00 6.27 -11.24
CA ALA A 47 -0.05 5.54 -10.55
C ALA A 47 0.26 5.30 -9.06
N VAL A 48 1.53 5.06 -8.73
CA VAL A 48 2.03 4.73 -7.39
C VAL A 48 3.31 5.54 -7.12
N PRO A 49 3.18 6.80 -6.67
CA PRO A 49 4.32 7.72 -6.47
C PRO A 49 5.37 7.21 -5.48
N TYR A 50 4.96 6.34 -4.56
CA TYR A 50 5.83 5.71 -3.57
C TYR A 50 6.45 4.38 -4.05
N ALA A 51 6.28 3.98 -5.31
CA ALA A 51 6.84 2.73 -5.82
C ALA A 51 8.37 2.72 -5.73
N VAL A 52 8.92 1.62 -5.19
CA VAL A 52 10.37 1.38 -5.06
C VAL A 52 10.84 0.16 -5.88
N ARG A 53 9.91 -0.48 -6.61
CA ARG A 53 10.16 -1.66 -7.44
C ARG A 53 9.41 -1.56 -8.76
N CYS A 54 10.01 -2.10 -9.82
CA CYS A 54 9.44 -2.12 -11.17
C CYS A 54 8.22 -3.08 -11.26
N VAL A 55 7.46 -2.98 -12.36
CA VAL A 55 6.26 -3.83 -12.57
C VAL A 55 6.63 -5.31 -12.61
N ALA A 56 7.74 -5.67 -13.26
CA ALA A 56 8.15 -7.06 -13.42
C ALA A 56 8.46 -7.74 -12.07
N CYS A 57 9.27 -7.10 -11.21
CA CYS A 57 9.59 -7.62 -9.88
C CYS A 57 8.35 -7.71 -8.99
N VAL A 58 7.42 -6.76 -9.10
CA VAL A 58 6.17 -6.79 -8.34
C VAL A 58 5.21 -7.89 -8.83
N ALA A 59 5.13 -8.11 -10.14
CA ALA A 59 4.35 -9.23 -10.68
C ALA A 59 4.90 -10.56 -10.16
N CYS A 60 6.21 -10.76 -10.24
CA CYS A 60 6.89 -11.95 -9.73
C CYS A 60 6.64 -12.17 -8.23
N GLN A 61 6.76 -11.13 -7.39
CA GLN A 61 6.45 -11.26 -5.97
C GLN A 61 4.97 -11.60 -5.73
N SER A 62 4.06 -10.94 -6.45
CA SER A 62 2.63 -11.15 -6.24
C SER A 62 2.18 -12.56 -6.59
N GLU A 63 2.80 -13.20 -7.59
CA GLU A 63 2.58 -14.60 -7.93
C GLU A 63 3.06 -15.52 -6.80
N PHE A 64 4.25 -15.24 -6.25
CA PHE A 64 4.79 -16.00 -5.12
C PHE A 64 3.91 -15.88 -3.86
N GLU A 65 3.40 -14.69 -3.55
CA GLU A 65 2.54 -14.46 -2.38
C GLU A 65 1.17 -15.12 -2.53
N ARG A 66 0.61 -15.18 -3.74
CA ARG A 66 -0.69 -15.84 -4.02
C ARG A 66 -0.60 -17.35 -4.08
N GLY A 67 0.58 -17.91 -4.35
CA GLY A 67 0.83 -19.35 -4.36
C GLY A 67 1.09 -19.95 -2.97
N LYS A 68 0.88 -19.18 -1.89
CA LYS A 68 1.12 -19.58 -0.50
C LYS A 68 -0.17 -19.87 0.25
#